data_AF-A0A522E3N1-F1
#
_entry.id   AF-A0A522E3N1-F1
#
_cell.length_a   1.000
_cell.length_b   1.000
_cell.length_c   1.000
_cell.angle_alpha   90.00
_cell.angle_beta   90.00
_cell.angle_gamma   90.00
#
_symmetry.space_group_name_H-M   'P 1'
#
loop_
_entity.id
_entity.type
_entity.pdbx_description
1 polymer ?
#
loop_
_entity_poly.entity_id
_entity_poly.type
_entity_poly.pdbx_seq_one_letter_code
_entity_poly.pdbx_strand_id
1 'polypeptide(L)' 'MLKNSIYNLLLQPTEENKSLWRIKNMYLKDSEGNEGVLTFWKKMETGKENHTKELIELVNGILKAS' A
#
# COMPACT_ATOMS: atom_id res chain seq x y z
N MET A 1 11.78 -22.58 -3.89
CA MET A 1 11.58 -21.27 -4.56
C MET A 1 10.14 -20.75 -4.49
N LEU A 2 9.09 -21.59 -4.54
CA LEU A 2 7.68 -21.15 -4.34
C LEU A 2 7.34 -20.55 -2.95
N LYS A 3 8.06 -20.93 -1.88
CA LYS A 3 7.77 -20.42 -0.52
C LYS A 3 8.11 -18.93 -0.32
N ASN A 4 9.20 -18.43 -0.94
CA ASN A 4 9.62 -17.04 -0.74
C ASN A 4 8.74 -16.05 -1.51
N SER A 5 8.26 -16.41 -2.70
CA SER A 5 7.37 -15.54 -3.47
C SER A 5 6.01 -15.37 -2.79
N ILE A 6 5.43 -16.46 -2.26
CA ILE A 6 4.16 -16.40 -1.53
C ILE A 6 4.32 -15.62 -0.21
N TYR A 7 5.40 -15.86 0.54
CA TYR A 7 5.67 -15.09 1.76
C TYR A 7 5.76 -13.58 1.47
N ASN A 8 6.51 -13.19 0.44
CA ASN A 8 6.63 -11.78 0.05
C ASN A 8 5.27 -11.19 -0.35
N LEU A 9 4.46 -11.94 -1.10
CA LEU A 9 3.11 -11.52 -1.49
C LEU A 9 2.17 -11.34 -0.30
N LEU A 10 2.26 -12.21 0.71
CA LEU A 10 1.48 -12.10 1.95
C LEU A 10 1.95 -10.92 2.83
N LEU A 11 3.25 -10.64 2.82
CA LEU A 11 3.83 -9.54 3.60
C LEU A 11 3.52 -8.17 2.98
N GLN A 12 3.50 -8.06 1.66
CA GLN A 12 3.38 -6.78 0.95
C GLN A 12 2.14 -5.96 1.36
N PRO A 13 0.91 -6.51 1.49
CA PRO A 13 -0.25 -5.77 1.98
C PRO A 13 -0.02 -5.11 3.34
N THR A 14 0.74 -5.76 4.23
CA THR A 14 1.05 -5.21 5.56
C THR A 14 1.96 -3.99 5.43
N GLU A 15 2.98 -4.06 4.59
CA GLU A 15 3.91 -2.94 4.38
C GLU A 15 3.25 -1.76 3.66
N GLU A 16 2.37 -2.03 2.68
CA GLU A 16 1.60 -0.98 2.02
C GLU A 16 0.64 -0.29 2.99
N ASN A 17 -0.07 -1.04 3.85
CA ASN A 17 -0.94 -0.45 4.87
C ASN A 17 -0.18 0.42 5.88
N LYS A 18 1.02 -0.01 6.32
CA LYS A 18 1.88 0.83 7.19
C LYS A 18 2.30 2.11 6.49
N SER A 19 2.65 2.03 5.20
CA SER A 19 3.04 3.19 4.40
C SER A 19 1.87 4.15 4.20
N LEU A 20 0.69 3.62 3.89
CA LEU A 20 -0.55 4.38 3.73
C LEU A 20 -0.92 5.10 5.04
N TRP A 21 -0.79 4.42 6.17
CA TRP A 21 -1.03 5.04 7.47
C TRP A 21 -0.13 6.25 7.71
N ARG A 22 1.17 6.15 7.40
CA ARG A 22 2.11 7.28 7.53
C ARG A 22 1.74 8.45 6.62
N ILE A 23 1.35 8.16 5.37
CA ILE A 23 0.91 9.20 4.43
C ILE A 23 -0.31 9.94 5.01
N LYS A 24 -1.34 9.19 5.41
CA LYS A 24 -2.61 9.74 5.93
C LYS A 24 -2.46 10.54 7.21
N ASN A 25 -1.63 10.06 8.14
CA ASN A 25 -1.60 10.59 9.51
C ASN A 25 -0.45 11.56 9.78
N MET A 26 0.60 11.53 8.95
CA MET A 26 1.81 12.32 9.14
C MET A 26 2.08 13.15 7.88
N TYR A 27 2.40 12.51 6.75
CA TYR A 27 3.00 13.22 5.62
C TYR A 27 2.07 14.25 4.99
N LEU A 28 0.76 13.98 4.92
CA LEU A 28 -0.21 14.98 4.43
C LEU A 28 -0.26 16.21 5.33
N LYS A 29 -0.16 16.05 6.65
CA LYS A 29 -0.14 17.16 7.63
C LYS A 29 1.18 17.93 7.52
N ASP A 30 2.30 17.21 7.44
CA ASP A 30 3.63 17.81 7.31
C ASP A 30 3.81 18.56 5.98
N SER A 31 2.92 18.33 5.00
CA SER A 31 2.94 18.97 3.68
C SER A 31 2.02 20.19 3.59
N GLU A 32 1.38 20.59 4.69
CA GLU A 32 0.58 21.81 4.74
C GLU A 32 1.43 23.03 4.35
N GLY A 33 0.89 23.85 3.46
CA GLY A 33 1.60 25.02 2.90
C GLY A 33 2.46 24.73 1.67
N ASN A 34 2.58 23.48 1.22
CA ASN A 34 3.21 23.13 -0.07
C ASN A 34 2.27 22.30 -0.95
N GLU A 35 1.58 22.98 -1.86
CA GLU A 35 0.57 22.38 -2.73
C GLU A 35 1.12 21.26 -3.64
N GLY A 36 2.36 21.41 -4.13
CA GLY A 36 3.01 20.40 -4.98
C GLY A 36 3.28 19.11 -4.21
N VAL A 37 3.81 19.23 -2.99
CA VAL A 37 4.08 18.08 -2.12
C VAL A 37 2.78 17.44 -1.64
N LEU A 38 1.78 18.24 -1.28
CA LEU A 38 0.44 17.74 -0.92
C LEU A 38 -0.19 16.93 -2.06
N THR A 39 -0.15 17.47 -3.28
CA THR A 39 -0.69 16.80 -4.48
C THR A 39 0.03 15.48 -4.73
N PHE A 40 1.36 15.45 -4.58
CA PHE A 40 2.13 14.23 -4.70
C PHE A 40 1.70 13.18 -3.66
N TRP A 41 1.58 13.56 -2.39
CA TRP A 41 1.18 12.61 -1.35
C TRP A 41 -0.24 12.08 -1.53
N LYS A 42 -1.19 12.92 -1.99
CA LYS A 42 -2.54 12.47 -2.37
C LYS A 42 -2.50 11.45 -3.52
N LYS A 43 -1.69 11.71 -4.55
CA LYS A 43 -1.47 10.73 -5.64
C LYS A 43 -0.90 9.41 -5.11
N MET A 44 0.07 9.48 -4.20
CA MET A 44 0.69 8.30 -3.58
C MET A 44 -0.30 7.52 -2.71
N GLU A 45 -1.15 8.22 -1.94
CA GLU A 45 -2.22 7.64 -1.13
C GLU A 45 -3.16 6.81 -2.00
N THR A 46 -3.77 7.41 -3.03
CA THR A 46 -4.70 6.72 -3.94
C THR A 46 -4.03 5.54 -4.65
N GLY A 47 -2.80 5.71 -5.14
CA GLY A 47 -2.06 4.62 -5.77
C GLY A 47 -1.83 3.45 -4.83
N LYS A 48 -1.46 3.72 -3.58
CA LYS A 48 -1.24 2.67 -2.57
C LYS A 48 -2.53 1.96 -2.15
N GLU A 49 -3.64 2.67 -2.04
CA GLU A 49 -4.95 2.04 -1.79
C GLU A 49 -5.30 1.03 -2.88
N ASN A 50 -5.16 1.44 -4.15
CA ASN A 50 -5.44 0.58 -5.29
C ASN A 50 -4.51 -0.64 -5.32
N HIS A 51 -3.19 -0.45 -5.19
CA HIS A 51 -2.25 -1.56 -5.17
C HIS A 51 -2.47 -2.50 -3.97
N THR A 52 -2.82 -1.96 -2.81
CA THR A 52 -3.13 -2.78 -1.62
C THR A 52 -4.34 -3.66 -1.88
N LYS A 53 -5.39 -3.11 -2.53
CA LYS A 53 -6.58 -3.87 -2.91
C LYS A 53 -6.23 -4.99 -3.89
N GLU A 54 -5.47 -4.70 -4.94
CA GLU A 54 -5.01 -5.70 -5.93
C GLU A 54 -4.18 -6.81 -5.28
N LEU A 55 -3.27 -6.45 -4.36
CA LEU A 55 -2.46 -7.43 -3.62
C LEU A 55 -3.33 -8.34 -2.74
N ILE A 56 -4.33 -7.77 -2.05
CA ILE A 56 -5.26 -8.56 -1.23
C ILE A 56 -6.09 -9.50 -2.10
N GLU A 57 -6.58 -9.03 -3.26
CA GLU A 57 -7.33 -9.86 -4.21
C GLU A 57 -6.48 -11.04 -4.73
N LEU A 58 -5.22 -10.77 -5.11
CA LEU A 58 -4.28 -11.79 -5.54
C LEU A 58 -4.00 -12.82 -4.44
N VAL A 59 -3.70 -12.35 -3.22
CA VAL A 59 -3.46 -13.22 -2.05
C VAL A 59 -4.67 -14.12 -1.78
N ASN A 60 -5.88 -13.55 -1.79
CA ASN A 60 -7.11 -14.31 -1.57
C ASN A 60 -7.33 -15.36 -2.68
N GLY A 61 -7.01 -15.03 -3.93
CA GLY A 61 -7.05 -15.97 -5.05
C GLY A 61 -6.12 -17.17 -4.83
N ILE A 62 -4.89 -16.91 -4.38
CA ILE A 62 -3.90 -17.97 -4.09
C ILE A 62 -4.38 -18.86 -2.94
N LEU A 63 -4.85 -18.26 -1.83
CA LEU A 63 -5.30 -19.00 -0.65
C LEU A 63 -6.55 -19.86 -0.89
N LYS A 64 -7.44 -19.45 -1.81
CA LYS A 64 -8.63 -20.25 -2.18
C LYS A 64 -8.29 -21.42 -3.11
N ALA A 65 -7.18 -21.32 -3.84
CA ALA A 65 -6.72 -22.35 -4.78
C ALA A 65 -5.76 -23.37 -4.13
N SER A 66 -5.39 -23.16 -2.86
CA SER A 66 -4.54 -24.07 -2.07
C SER A 66 -5.36 -24.99 -1.18
#